data_AF-A0A2S3QHM3-F1
#
_entry.id   AF-A0A2S3QHM3-F1
#
_cell.length_a   1.000
_cell.length_b   1.000
_cell.length_c   1.000
_cell.angle_alpha   90.00
_cell.angle_beta   90.00
_cell.angle_gamma   90.00
#
_symmetry.space_group_name_H-M   'P 1'
#
loop_
_entity.id
_entity.type
_entity.pdbx_description
1 polymer ?
#
loop_
_entity_poly.entity_id
_entity_poly.type
_entity_poly.pdbx_seq_one_letter_code
_entity_poly.pdbx_strand_id
1 'polypeptide(L)'
;MQETETTLDPQRQYAQLLALWAQGNKVLRRQFNGQAHTRSLEAWQLGQSIASHGIGVLPMQLNPVIFFIADDPDDVNAWCVLVDETLNSQREWFRRPIWLSWDNRWQYNGTWTLPAAFMARLGKRQWQTLRRYVEGHADSVAWHSHGDVQDVLAGLRHEPRRIGQAPAALWLPLAQLWRHRGSWRQVALDPTDHLPWLEYDANTDKFLWPRTKDEDSVQ
;
A
#
# COMPACT_ATOMS: atom_id res chain seq x y z
N MET A 1 21.26 -38.09 15.49
CA MET A 1 20.98 -37.29 14.28
C MET A 1 20.32 -36.01 14.76
N GLN A 2 21.06 -34.90 14.75
CA GLN A 2 20.47 -33.58 14.97
C GLN A 2 20.16 -33.00 13.59
N GLU A 3 18.88 -32.85 13.28
CA GLU A 3 18.42 -32.06 12.16
C GLU A 3 18.71 -30.59 12.49
N THR A 4 19.82 -30.08 11.97
CA THR A 4 20.02 -28.63 11.89
C THR A 4 19.08 -28.11 10.81
N GLU A 5 17.92 -27.59 11.22
CA GLU A 5 17.17 -26.62 10.40
C GLU A 5 18.12 -25.46 10.10
N THR A 6 18.79 -25.53 8.95
CA THR A 6 19.46 -24.39 8.37
C THR A 6 18.38 -23.44 7.86
N THR A 7 17.86 -22.62 8.76
CA THR A 7 17.13 -21.40 8.39
C THR A 7 18.07 -20.60 7.49
N LEU A 8 17.81 -20.65 6.19
CA LEU A 8 18.56 -19.92 5.19
C LEU A 8 18.57 -18.44 5.58
N ASP A 9 19.76 -17.85 5.64
CA ASP A 9 19.95 -16.41 5.84
C ASP A 9 18.96 -15.61 4.97
N PRO A 10 18.13 -14.73 5.56
CA PRO A 10 17.15 -13.94 4.82
C PRO A 10 17.74 -13.19 3.62
N GLN A 11 19.01 -12.76 3.71
CA GLN A 11 19.70 -12.12 2.59
C GLN A 11 19.95 -13.09 1.43
N ARG A 12 20.24 -14.36 1.71
CA ARG A 12 20.42 -15.41 0.69
C ARG A 12 19.09 -15.84 0.07
N GLN A 13 18.03 -15.94 0.86
CA GLN A 13 16.68 -16.22 0.34
C GLN A 13 16.23 -15.11 -0.62
N TYR A 14 16.45 -13.86 -0.22
CA TYR A 14 16.18 -12.69 -1.05
C TYR A 14 17.01 -12.68 -2.35
N ALA A 15 18.31 -12.98 -2.27
CA ALA A 15 19.17 -13.09 -3.45
C ALA A 15 18.74 -14.23 -4.40
N GLN A 16 18.29 -15.36 -3.87
CA GLN A 16 17.76 -16.48 -4.67
C GLN A 16 16.43 -16.12 -5.35
N LEU A 17 15.52 -15.43 -4.65
CA LEU A 17 14.30 -14.88 -5.23
C LEU A 17 14.61 -13.91 -6.36
N LEU A 18 15.51 -12.94 -6.12
CA LEU A 18 15.94 -12.00 -7.17
C LEU A 18 16.60 -12.72 -8.35
N ALA A 19 17.36 -13.79 -8.12
CA ALA A 19 17.97 -14.58 -9.18
C ALA A 19 16.91 -15.31 -10.04
N LEU A 20 15.87 -15.87 -9.42
CA LEU A 20 14.72 -16.46 -10.14
C LEU A 20 13.99 -15.40 -10.98
N TRP A 21 13.74 -14.23 -10.39
CA TRP A 21 13.18 -13.08 -11.09
C TRP A 21 14.06 -12.63 -12.27
N ALA A 22 15.37 -12.51 -12.09
CA ALA A 22 16.32 -12.12 -13.12
C ALA A 22 16.45 -13.16 -14.26
N GLN A 23 16.39 -14.45 -13.94
CA GLN A 23 16.40 -15.52 -14.94
C GLN A 23 15.11 -15.52 -15.78
N GLY A 24 13.95 -15.38 -15.14
CA GLY A 24 12.66 -15.33 -15.84
C GLY A 24 12.53 -14.13 -16.78
N ASN A 25 13.23 -13.02 -16.51
CA ASN A 25 13.30 -11.87 -17.41
C ASN A 25 13.82 -12.23 -18.81
N LYS A 26 14.88 -13.06 -18.88
CA LYS A 26 15.44 -13.52 -20.16
C LYS A 26 14.49 -14.48 -20.87
N VAL A 27 13.82 -15.36 -20.13
CA VAL A 27 12.85 -16.32 -20.67
C VAL A 27 11.65 -15.59 -21.26
N LEU A 28 11.05 -14.65 -20.54
CA LEU A 28 9.92 -13.86 -21.01
C LEU A 28 10.29 -13.03 -22.24
N ARG A 29 11.44 -12.33 -22.22
CA ARG A 29 11.92 -11.55 -23.38
C ARG A 29 12.10 -12.41 -24.63
N ARG A 30 12.57 -13.65 -24.47
CA ARG A 30 12.69 -14.63 -25.57
C ARG A 30 11.33 -15.11 -26.05
N GLN A 31 10.41 -15.43 -25.14
CA GLN A 31 9.06 -15.87 -25.50
C GLN A 31 8.28 -14.80 -26.26
N PHE A 32 8.49 -13.52 -25.94
CA PHE A 32 7.80 -12.41 -26.61
C PHE A 32 8.57 -11.83 -27.81
N ASN A 33 9.59 -12.52 -28.34
CA ASN A 33 10.34 -12.15 -29.55
C ASN A 33 10.77 -10.67 -29.62
N GLY A 34 11.13 -10.06 -28.48
CA GLY A 34 11.57 -8.66 -28.44
C GLY A 34 10.47 -7.62 -28.72
N GLN A 35 9.18 -8.00 -28.74
CA GLN A 35 8.09 -7.04 -28.76
C GLN A 35 8.11 -6.22 -27.45
N ALA A 36 8.23 -4.90 -27.60
CA ALA A 36 8.60 -4.00 -26.51
C ALA A 36 7.58 -3.91 -25.37
N HIS A 37 6.32 -4.32 -25.57
CA HIS A 37 5.22 -4.00 -24.64
C HIS A 37 4.27 -5.18 -24.41
N THR A 38 4.79 -6.33 -23.99
CA THR A 38 3.88 -7.35 -23.44
C THR A 38 3.64 -7.02 -21.97
N ARG A 39 2.36 -6.79 -21.61
CA ARG A 39 1.93 -6.52 -20.21
C ARG A 39 2.50 -7.53 -19.22
N SER A 40 2.76 -8.76 -19.65
CA SER A 40 3.45 -9.79 -18.85
C SER A 40 4.88 -9.41 -18.43
N LEU A 41 5.64 -8.70 -19.27
CA LEU A 41 7.00 -8.23 -18.94
C LEU A 41 6.94 -7.08 -17.93
N GLU A 42 6.00 -6.16 -18.09
CA GLU A 42 5.77 -5.05 -17.13
C GLU A 42 5.33 -5.61 -15.77
N ALA A 43 4.40 -6.57 -15.77
CA ALA A 43 3.98 -7.31 -14.58
C ALA A 43 5.16 -8.01 -13.92
N TRP A 44 6.01 -8.67 -14.71
CA TRP A 44 7.20 -9.33 -14.18
C TRP A 44 8.14 -8.34 -13.51
N GLN A 45 8.43 -7.20 -14.15
CA GLN A 45 9.27 -6.14 -13.59
C GLN A 45 8.67 -5.54 -12.30
N LEU A 46 7.36 -5.35 -12.26
CA LEU A 46 6.63 -4.95 -11.05
C LEU A 46 6.89 -5.94 -9.92
N GLY A 47 6.73 -7.24 -10.18
CA GLY A 47 6.99 -8.30 -9.21
C GLY A 47 8.43 -8.28 -8.68
N GLN A 48 9.43 -8.05 -9.55
CA GLN A 48 10.83 -7.89 -9.11
C GLN A 48 11.02 -6.68 -8.20
N SER A 49 10.41 -5.55 -8.56
CA SER A 49 10.55 -4.31 -7.81
C SER A 49 9.95 -4.46 -6.41
N ILE A 50 8.75 -5.05 -6.32
CA ILE A 50 8.09 -5.34 -5.04
C ILE A 50 8.94 -6.31 -4.20
N ALA A 51 9.39 -7.41 -4.82
CA ALA A 51 10.28 -8.35 -4.15
C ALA A 51 11.53 -7.65 -3.64
N SER A 52 12.07 -6.70 -4.41
CA SER A 52 13.29 -5.96 -4.06
C SER A 52 13.21 -5.14 -2.77
N HIS A 53 11.99 -4.85 -2.33
CA HIS A 53 11.72 -4.16 -1.08
C HIS A 53 11.53 -5.10 0.13
N GLY A 54 11.86 -6.39 -0.04
CA GLY A 54 11.74 -7.41 1.02
C GLY A 54 10.30 -7.87 1.24
N ILE A 55 9.46 -7.80 0.20
CA ILE A 55 8.09 -8.30 0.18
C ILE A 55 8.10 -9.67 -0.50
N GLY A 56 7.45 -10.67 0.09
CA GLY A 56 7.22 -11.95 -0.58
C GLY A 56 6.30 -11.74 -1.78
N VAL A 57 6.69 -12.22 -2.96
CA VAL A 57 5.89 -12.14 -4.19
C VAL A 57 5.87 -13.51 -4.85
N LEU A 58 4.68 -14.08 -5.03
CA LEU A 58 4.45 -15.31 -5.78
C LEU A 58 3.59 -15.00 -7.00
N PRO A 59 4.17 -15.05 -8.23
CA PRO A 59 3.40 -14.81 -9.43
C PRO A 59 2.52 -16.01 -9.79
N MET A 60 1.20 -15.81 -9.88
CA MET A 60 0.26 -16.82 -10.37
C MET A 60 -0.02 -16.64 -11.86
N GLN A 61 -0.26 -15.40 -12.26
CA GLN A 61 -0.54 -15.03 -13.65
C GLN A 61 0.06 -13.65 -13.94
N LEU A 62 0.60 -13.48 -15.15
CA LEU A 62 1.26 -12.24 -15.57
C LEU A 62 0.38 -11.36 -16.47
N ASN A 63 -0.67 -11.93 -17.07
CA ASN A 63 -1.62 -11.19 -17.88
C ASN A 63 -2.99 -11.91 -17.93
N PRO A 64 -4.05 -11.35 -17.33
CA PRO A 64 -4.02 -10.27 -16.34
C PRO A 64 -3.11 -10.59 -15.12
N VAL A 65 -2.61 -9.57 -14.45
CA VAL A 65 -1.72 -9.74 -13.28
C VAL A 65 -2.47 -10.30 -12.09
N ILE A 66 -1.96 -11.39 -11.52
CA ILE A 66 -2.40 -11.95 -10.24
C ILE A 66 -1.15 -12.39 -9.47
N PHE A 67 -0.78 -11.64 -8.44
CA PHE A 67 0.32 -11.97 -7.53
C PHE A 67 -0.22 -12.19 -6.12
N PHE A 68 0.29 -13.21 -5.44
CA PHE A 68 0.22 -13.27 -3.99
C PHE A 68 1.38 -12.46 -3.41
N ILE A 69 1.07 -11.56 -2.49
CA ILE A 69 2.04 -10.67 -1.86
C ILE A 69 1.94 -10.72 -0.34
N ALA A 70 3.09 -10.70 0.35
CA ALA A 70 3.14 -10.65 1.81
C ALA A 70 4.32 -9.79 2.30
N ASP A 71 4.05 -8.85 3.20
CA ASP A 71 5.09 -8.09 3.91
C ASP A 71 5.89 -8.96 4.89
N ASP A 72 5.32 -10.08 5.32
CA ASP A 72 5.95 -11.11 6.12
C ASP A 72 5.56 -12.50 5.56
N PRO A 73 6.40 -13.13 4.73
CA PRO A 73 6.06 -14.39 4.06
C PRO A 73 5.73 -15.54 5.03
N ASP A 74 6.25 -15.48 6.25
CA ASP A 74 6.08 -16.51 7.28
C ASP A 74 4.73 -16.36 8.03
N ASP A 75 4.09 -15.19 7.97
CA ASP A 75 2.74 -14.95 8.52
C ASP A 75 1.68 -15.24 7.45
N VAL A 76 0.90 -16.30 7.66
CA VAL A 76 -0.23 -16.66 6.76
C VAL A 76 -1.25 -15.51 6.65
N ASN A 77 -1.41 -14.68 7.68
CA ASN A 77 -2.30 -13.52 7.67
C ASN A 77 -1.66 -12.26 7.05
N ALA A 78 -0.41 -12.34 6.59
CA ALA A 78 0.24 -11.26 5.84
C ALA A 78 -0.13 -11.29 4.35
N TRP A 79 -0.63 -12.41 3.84
CA TRP A 79 -0.90 -12.57 2.42
C TRP A 79 -2.12 -11.73 1.97
N CYS A 80 -1.90 -10.96 0.91
CA CYS A 80 -2.90 -10.25 0.12
C CYS A 80 -2.77 -10.67 -1.35
N VAL A 81 -3.77 -10.36 -2.17
CA VAL A 81 -3.72 -10.61 -3.61
C VAL A 81 -3.60 -9.29 -4.35
N LEU A 82 -2.53 -9.11 -5.11
CA LEU A 82 -2.39 -8.00 -6.04
C LEU A 82 -3.00 -8.42 -7.39
N VAL A 83 -4.04 -7.71 -7.83
CA VAL A 83 -4.89 -8.11 -8.96
C VAL A 83 -5.03 -6.97 -9.96
N ASP A 84 -4.90 -7.27 -11.24
CA ASP A 84 -5.17 -6.34 -12.32
C ASP A 84 -6.62 -5.81 -12.29
N GLU A 85 -6.80 -4.50 -12.43
CA GLU A 85 -8.12 -3.87 -12.43
C GLU A 85 -9.03 -4.31 -13.59
N THR A 86 -8.52 -4.98 -14.61
CA THR A 86 -9.35 -5.64 -15.63
C THR A 86 -10.22 -6.76 -15.06
N LEU A 87 -9.86 -7.34 -13.92
CA LEU A 87 -10.61 -8.39 -13.22
C LEU A 87 -11.57 -7.85 -12.16
N ASN A 88 -11.83 -6.54 -12.20
CA ASN A 88 -12.62 -5.86 -11.19
C ASN A 88 -14.10 -6.26 -11.16
N SER A 89 -14.62 -6.85 -12.25
CA SER A 89 -15.96 -7.44 -12.27
C SER A 89 -16.04 -8.79 -11.55
N GLN A 90 -14.89 -9.41 -11.24
CA GLN A 90 -14.77 -10.64 -10.44
C GLN A 90 -14.19 -10.36 -9.04
N ARG A 91 -14.47 -9.18 -8.49
CA ARG A 91 -13.98 -8.71 -7.18
C ARG A 91 -14.19 -9.74 -6.08
N GLU A 92 -15.31 -10.44 -6.12
CA GLU A 92 -15.75 -11.44 -5.16
C GLU A 92 -14.92 -12.73 -5.16
N TRP A 93 -14.09 -12.97 -6.19
CA TRP A 93 -13.19 -14.13 -6.24
C TRP A 93 -11.95 -13.94 -5.38
N PHE A 94 -11.61 -12.69 -5.03
CA PHE A 94 -10.37 -12.36 -4.36
C PHE A 94 -10.63 -11.94 -2.92
N ARG A 95 -9.97 -12.64 -1.98
CA ARG A 95 -9.91 -12.24 -0.58
C ARG A 95 -8.76 -11.24 -0.39
N ARG A 96 -9.00 -10.12 0.27
CA ARG A 96 -8.02 -9.05 0.52
C ARG A 96 -7.31 -8.56 -0.77
N PRO A 97 -8.07 -8.12 -1.78
CA PRO A 97 -7.46 -7.65 -3.01
C PRO A 97 -6.88 -6.24 -2.84
N ILE A 98 -5.71 -6.05 -3.44
CA ILE A 98 -5.15 -4.74 -3.77
C ILE A 98 -5.21 -4.65 -5.30
N TRP A 99 -5.92 -3.67 -5.82
CA TRP A 99 -6.12 -3.51 -7.26
C TRP A 99 -4.99 -2.71 -7.90
N LEU A 100 -4.42 -3.29 -8.94
CA LEU A 100 -3.37 -2.72 -9.75
C LEU A 100 -3.99 -1.92 -10.89
N SER A 101 -3.75 -0.61 -10.88
CA SER A 101 -4.11 0.26 -11.98
C SER A 101 -2.96 0.50 -12.93
N TRP A 102 -3.25 0.42 -14.21
CA TRP A 102 -2.30 0.84 -15.24
C TRP A 102 -2.61 2.23 -15.78
N ASP A 103 -3.84 2.69 -15.58
CA ASP A 103 -4.33 4.01 -16.00
C ASP A 103 -4.08 5.11 -14.94
N ASN A 104 -3.15 4.87 -14.02
CA ASN A 104 -2.79 5.77 -12.92
C ASN A 104 -3.96 6.18 -12.00
N ARG A 105 -4.87 5.24 -11.70
CA ARG A 105 -5.94 5.49 -10.73
C ARG A 105 -5.41 5.40 -9.29
N TRP A 106 -5.84 6.37 -8.47
CA TRP A 106 -5.53 6.44 -7.04
C TRP A 106 -6.85 6.46 -6.28
N GLN A 107 -7.31 5.30 -5.82
CA GLN A 107 -8.62 5.19 -5.20
C GLN A 107 -8.59 4.23 -4.02
N TYR A 108 -9.45 4.50 -3.07
CA TYR A 108 -9.87 3.55 -2.07
C TYR A 108 -11.39 3.44 -2.09
N ASN A 109 -11.92 2.24 -2.26
CA ASN A 109 -13.36 1.97 -2.23
C ASN A 109 -13.59 0.64 -1.51
N GLY A 110 -13.35 0.66 -0.20
CA GLY A 110 -13.21 -0.53 0.64
C GLY A 110 -11.94 -1.37 0.39
N THR A 111 -11.29 -1.17 -0.76
CA THR A 111 -10.01 -1.77 -1.17
C THR A 111 -9.17 -0.73 -1.92
N TRP A 112 -7.86 -0.89 -1.90
CA TRP A 112 -6.94 0.00 -2.62
C TRP A 112 -6.97 -0.28 -4.12
N THR A 113 -7.01 0.77 -4.93
CA THR A 113 -6.67 0.75 -6.36
C THR A 113 -5.55 1.75 -6.58
N LEU A 114 -4.36 1.26 -6.91
CA LEU A 114 -3.17 2.10 -7.01
C LEU A 114 -2.37 1.82 -8.28
N PRO A 115 -1.57 2.78 -8.78
CA PRO A 115 -0.84 2.57 -10.02
C PRO A 115 0.31 1.57 -9.87
N ALA A 116 0.57 0.78 -10.91
CA ALA A 116 1.68 -0.16 -10.93
C ALA A 116 3.04 0.51 -10.64
N ALA A 117 3.28 1.66 -11.27
CA ALA A 117 4.50 2.43 -11.05
C ALA A 117 4.65 2.93 -9.60
N PHE A 118 3.54 3.16 -8.90
CA PHE A 118 3.56 3.52 -7.48
C PHE A 118 3.89 2.32 -6.61
N MET A 119 3.15 1.21 -6.80
CA MET A 119 3.34 -0.01 -6.03
C MET A 119 4.76 -0.55 -6.12
N ALA A 120 5.38 -0.49 -7.30
CA ALA A 120 6.77 -0.86 -7.52
C ALA A 120 7.76 -0.11 -6.61
N ARG A 121 7.43 1.10 -6.16
CA ARG A 121 8.31 1.98 -5.36
C ARG A 121 8.01 1.93 -3.86
N LEU A 122 6.98 1.19 -3.45
CA LEU A 122 6.59 1.11 -2.05
C LEU A 122 7.59 0.27 -1.26
N GLY A 123 8.11 0.85 -0.19
CA GLY A 123 8.92 0.14 0.78
C GLY A 123 8.09 -0.75 1.71
N LYS A 124 8.78 -1.58 2.51
CA LYS A 124 8.15 -2.56 3.42
C LYS A 124 7.09 -1.96 4.35
N ARG A 125 7.37 -0.78 4.92
CA ARG A 125 6.44 -0.10 5.85
C ARG A 125 5.17 0.38 5.15
N GLN A 126 5.28 0.84 3.90
CA GLN A 126 4.11 1.26 3.13
C GLN A 126 3.25 0.06 2.76
N TRP A 127 3.86 -1.06 2.37
CA TRP A 127 3.14 -2.32 2.13
C TRP A 127 2.42 -2.83 3.38
N GLN A 128 3.07 -2.76 4.55
CA GLN A 128 2.44 -3.06 5.84
C GLN A 128 1.20 -2.21 6.09
N THR A 129 1.28 -0.90 5.82
CA THR A 129 0.13 -0.01 5.95
C THR A 129 -0.97 -0.37 4.95
N LEU A 130 -0.65 -0.60 3.68
CA LEU A 130 -1.63 -1.04 2.68
C LEU A 130 -2.34 -2.33 3.11
N ARG A 131 -1.59 -3.33 3.58
CA ARG A 131 -2.16 -4.60 4.09
C ARG A 131 -3.12 -4.36 5.25
N ARG A 132 -2.72 -3.53 6.21
CA ARG A 132 -3.52 -3.26 7.41
C ARG A 132 -4.89 -2.67 7.06
N TYR A 133 -4.94 -1.88 6.00
CA TYR A 133 -6.14 -1.24 5.49
C TYR A 133 -6.56 -1.83 4.13
N VAL A 134 -6.27 -3.11 3.87
CA VAL A 134 -6.59 -3.73 2.57
C VAL A 134 -8.10 -3.89 2.38
N GLU A 135 -8.80 -4.09 3.49
CA GLU A 135 -10.24 -4.16 3.57
C GLU A 135 -10.69 -3.17 4.65
N GLY A 136 -11.66 -2.32 4.33
CA GLY A 136 -12.26 -1.38 5.26
C GLY A 136 -13.61 -0.88 4.76
N HIS A 137 -14.15 0.12 5.46
CA HIS A 137 -15.52 0.58 5.24
C HIS A 137 -15.72 1.18 3.84
N ALA A 138 -16.99 1.13 3.38
CA ALA A 138 -17.45 1.33 2.01
C ALA A 138 -17.30 2.75 1.44
N ASP A 139 -16.55 3.63 2.10
CA ASP A 139 -16.33 4.99 1.61
C ASP A 139 -15.40 4.95 0.41
N SER A 140 -15.87 5.51 -0.71
CA SER A 140 -15.07 5.67 -1.91
C SER A 140 -14.41 7.04 -1.93
N VAL A 141 -13.08 7.08 -1.95
CA VAL A 141 -12.28 8.29 -2.10
C VAL A 141 -11.31 8.11 -3.26
N ALA A 142 -11.20 9.14 -4.11
CA ALA A 142 -10.20 9.20 -5.15
C ALA A 142 -9.22 10.34 -4.84
N TRP A 143 -7.94 10.08 -5.06
CA TRP A 143 -6.86 11.05 -4.91
C TRP A 143 -6.32 11.46 -6.27
N HIS A 144 -5.72 12.64 -6.33
CA HIS A 144 -5.30 13.23 -7.60
C HIS A 144 -3.81 13.05 -7.85
N SER A 145 -3.04 12.79 -6.79
CA SER A 145 -1.59 12.72 -6.87
C SER A 145 -0.97 11.55 -6.10
N HIS A 146 0.23 11.18 -6.53
CA HIS A 146 1.15 10.34 -5.78
C HIS A 146 1.42 10.88 -4.37
N GLY A 147 1.55 12.20 -4.22
CA GLY A 147 1.82 12.85 -2.93
C GLY A 147 0.68 12.64 -1.94
N ASP A 148 -0.57 12.71 -2.41
CA ASP A 148 -1.77 12.52 -1.60
C ASP A 148 -1.76 11.13 -0.95
N VAL A 149 -1.52 10.09 -1.76
CA VAL A 149 -1.49 8.71 -1.25
C VAL A 149 -0.30 8.48 -0.34
N GLN A 150 0.86 9.09 -0.60
CA GLN A 150 1.98 9.02 0.32
C GLN A 150 1.67 9.65 1.68
N ASP A 151 1.01 10.82 1.69
CA ASP A 151 0.58 11.46 2.92
C ASP A 151 -0.44 10.59 3.66
N VAL A 152 -1.43 10.03 2.95
CA VAL A 152 -2.41 9.09 3.53
C VAL A 152 -1.72 7.88 4.16
N LEU A 153 -0.81 7.21 3.46
CA LEU A 153 -0.08 6.06 3.99
C LEU A 153 0.80 6.44 5.19
N ALA A 154 1.42 7.62 5.18
CA ALA A 154 2.17 8.13 6.33
C ALA A 154 1.23 8.39 7.52
N GLY A 155 0.11 9.06 7.31
CA GLY A 155 -0.89 9.35 8.33
C GLY A 155 -1.45 8.07 8.96
N LEU A 156 -1.90 7.12 8.14
CA LEU A 156 -2.40 5.81 8.60
C LEU A 156 -1.35 5.01 9.38
N ARG A 157 -0.08 5.13 9.02
CA ARG A 157 1.02 4.50 9.75
C ARG A 157 1.21 5.13 11.14
N HIS A 158 1.24 6.46 11.20
CA HIS A 158 1.55 7.19 12.43
C HIS A 158 0.37 7.24 13.39
N GLU A 159 -0.85 7.35 12.87
CA GLU A 159 -2.07 7.54 13.64
C GLU A 159 -3.12 6.49 13.25
N PRO A 160 -2.82 5.19 13.42
CA PRO A 160 -3.68 4.12 12.92
C PRO A 160 -5.04 4.06 13.62
N ARG A 161 -5.13 4.56 14.86
CA ARG A 161 -6.38 4.62 15.62
C ARG A 161 -7.23 5.82 15.22
N ARG A 162 -6.63 7.00 15.10
CA ARG A 162 -7.36 8.24 14.81
C ARG A 162 -7.73 8.36 13.34
N ILE A 163 -6.75 8.20 12.45
CA ILE A 163 -6.97 8.30 10.99
C ILE A 163 -7.60 7.01 10.48
N GLY A 164 -7.10 5.84 10.92
CA GLY A 164 -7.58 4.56 10.40
C GLY A 164 -8.99 4.16 10.83
N GLN A 165 -9.59 4.81 11.82
CA GLN A 165 -11.01 4.62 12.20
C GLN A 165 -11.92 5.67 11.58
N ALA A 166 -11.38 6.76 11.03
CA ALA A 166 -12.16 7.75 10.32
C ALA A 166 -12.58 7.24 8.93
N PRO A 167 -13.69 7.76 8.37
CA PRO A 167 -14.06 7.56 6.97
C PRO A 167 -12.89 7.81 6.02
N ALA A 168 -12.78 7.01 4.95
CA ALA A 168 -11.64 7.10 4.03
C ALA A 168 -11.53 8.47 3.34
N ALA A 169 -12.66 9.15 3.14
CA ALA A 169 -12.72 10.51 2.62
C ALA A 169 -11.93 11.52 3.48
N LEU A 170 -11.81 11.27 4.79
CA LEU A 170 -11.11 12.15 5.72
C LEU A 170 -9.61 11.83 5.85
N TRP A 171 -9.12 10.71 5.30
CA TRP A 171 -7.74 10.28 5.54
C TRP A 171 -6.69 11.28 5.07
N LEU A 172 -6.87 11.85 3.87
CA LEU A 172 -5.92 12.82 3.31
C LEU A 172 -5.87 14.12 4.14
N PRO A 173 -6.99 14.84 4.37
CA PRO A 173 -6.93 16.06 5.14
C PRO A 173 -6.48 15.83 6.58
N LEU A 174 -6.82 14.68 7.20
CA LEU A 174 -6.29 14.30 8.51
C LEU A 174 -4.77 14.06 8.49
N ALA A 175 -4.25 13.40 7.46
CA ALA A 175 -2.81 13.19 7.31
C ALA A 175 -2.05 14.51 7.10
N GLN A 176 -2.62 15.44 6.33
CA GLN A 176 -2.07 16.78 6.13
C GLN A 176 -2.05 17.58 7.45
N LEU A 177 -3.12 17.50 8.26
CA LEU A 177 -3.13 18.10 9.60
C LEU A 177 -2.07 17.51 10.51
N TRP A 178 -1.97 16.18 10.55
CA TRP A 178 -0.99 15.48 11.38
C TRP A 178 0.45 15.91 11.05
N ARG A 179 0.77 16.08 9.76
CA ARG A 179 2.07 16.58 9.29
C ARG A 179 2.41 17.96 9.85
N HIS A 180 1.40 18.74 10.21
CA HIS A 180 1.52 20.07 10.81
C HIS A 180 1.02 20.12 12.26
N ARG A 181 1.11 19.01 13.01
CA ARG A 181 0.66 18.92 14.40
C ARG A 181 1.15 20.07 15.29
N GLY A 182 0.25 20.60 16.11
CA GLY A 182 0.50 21.78 16.94
C GLY A 182 0.39 23.12 16.19
N SER A 183 -0.09 23.13 14.95
CA SER A 183 -0.37 24.35 14.20
C SER A 183 -1.81 24.33 13.68
N TRP A 184 -2.48 25.48 13.76
CA TRP A 184 -3.79 25.69 13.12
C TRP A 184 -3.65 25.69 11.60
N ARG A 185 -4.43 24.86 10.92
CA ARG A 185 -4.39 24.68 9.47
C ARG A 185 -5.79 24.58 8.90
N GLN A 186 -5.98 25.17 7.74
CA GLN A 186 -7.17 24.93 6.92
C GLN A 186 -6.91 23.68 6.09
N VAL A 187 -7.85 22.75 6.11
CA VAL A 187 -7.86 21.52 5.30
C VAL A 187 -9.29 21.24 4.86
N ALA A 188 -9.47 20.36 3.88
CA ALA A 188 -10.80 19.95 3.41
C ALA A 188 -11.47 18.96 4.39
N LEU A 189 -11.80 19.43 5.60
CA LEU A 189 -12.64 18.72 6.57
C LEU A 189 -13.91 19.53 6.83
N ASP A 190 -15.02 18.84 7.07
CA ASP A 190 -16.25 19.49 7.51
C ASP A 190 -16.20 19.68 9.03
N PRO A 191 -16.47 20.88 9.57
CA PRO A 191 -16.56 21.09 11.02
C PRO A 191 -17.61 20.24 11.72
N THR A 192 -18.58 19.70 10.98
CA THR A 192 -19.60 18.77 11.49
C THR A 192 -19.12 17.33 11.59
N ASP A 193 -17.96 17.00 11.01
CA ASP A 193 -17.31 15.70 11.20
C ASP A 193 -16.93 15.55 12.67
N HIS A 194 -17.60 14.63 13.37
CA HIS A 194 -17.42 14.46 14.82
C HIS A 194 -16.08 13.78 15.16
N LEU A 195 -15.01 14.57 15.20
CA LEU A 195 -13.64 14.15 15.49
C LEU A 195 -13.19 14.71 16.84
N PRO A 196 -13.46 14.03 17.98
CA PRO A 196 -13.35 14.61 19.32
C PRO A 196 -11.91 14.92 19.78
N TRP A 197 -10.92 14.55 18.97
CA TRP A 197 -9.50 14.74 19.23
C TRP A 197 -8.88 15.85 18.35
N LEU A 198 -9.68 16.51 17.51
CA LEU A 198 -9.32 17.74 16.81
C LEU A 198 -9.96 18.94 17.50
N GLU A 199 -9.25 20.05 17.49
CA GLU A 199 -9.83 21.36 17.83
C GLU A 199 -10.20 22.09 16.55
N TYR A 200 -11.31 22.84 16.58
CA TYR A 200 -11.79 23.65 15.45
C TYR A 200 -12.04 25.09 15.91
N ASP A 201 -11.52 26.05 15.15
CA ASP A 201 -11.77 27.48 15.35
C ASP A 201 -12.70 28.01 14.27
N ALA A 202 -13.95 28.27 14.67
CA ALA A 202 -14.99 28.78 13.78
C ALA A 202 -14.71 30.18 13.20
N ASN A 203 -13.84 30.99 13.84
CA ASN A 203 -13.54 32.33 13.35
C ASN A 203 -12.54 32.29 12.19
N THR A 204 -11.63 31.31 12.19
CA THR A 204 -10.56 31.21 11.18
C THR A 204 -10.74 30.05 10.21
N ASP A 205 -11.77 29.22 10.40
CA ASP A 205 -12.03 28.00 9.62
C ASP A 205 -10.79 27.09 9.58
N LYS A 206 -10.21 26.86 10.77
CA LYS A 206 -8.99 26.06 10.93
C LYS A 206 -9.20 24.95 11.92
N PHE A 207 -8.52 23.85 11.65
CA PHE A 207 -8.40 22.71 12.54
C PHE A 207 -7.00 22.70 13.16
N LEU A 208 -6.92 22.21 14.38
CA LEU A 208 -5.67 21.95 15.08
C LEU A 208 -5.64 20.47 15.46
N TRP A 209 -4.58 19.80 15.00
CA TRP A 209 -4.16 18.53 15.56
C TRP A 209 -3.31 18.82 16.81
N PRO A 210 -3.81 18.55 18.04
CA PRO A 210 -3.09 18.93 19.26
C PRO A 210 -1.76 18.16 19.39
N ARG A 211 -0.75 18.80 19.99
CA ARG A 211 0.42 18.06 20.48
C ARG A 211 0.02 17.39 21.79
N THR A 212 -0.29 16.10 21.76
CA THR A 212 -0.42 15.35 23.02
C THR A 212 0.93 15.34 23.75
N LYS A 213 0.91 15.63 25.06
CA LYS A 213 2.11 15.79 25.91
C LYS A 213 2.83 14.48 26.28
N ASP A 214 2.27 13.31 25.98
CA ASP A 214 2.63 12.06 26.69
C ASP A 214 3.32 10.94 25.87
N GLU A 215 3.82 11.18 24.65
CA GLU A 215 4.56 10.12 23.91
C GLU A 215 6.07 10.35 23.76
N ASP A 216 6.57 11.56 24.03
CA ASP A 216 8.02 11.87 23.95
C ASP A 216 8.74 11.79 25.33
N SER A 217 8.06 11.30 26.38
CA SER A 217 8.58 11.29 27.77
C SER A 217 8.75 9.88 28.36
N VAL A 218 9.15 8.90 27.54
CA VAL A 218 9.73 7.65 28.05
C VAL A 218 11.04 7.42 27.29
N GLN A 219 12.12 8.00 27.82
CA GLN A 219 13.50 7.61 27.56
C GLN A 219 13.94 6.59 28.61
#